data_AF-A0AAV5VIE7-F1
#
_entry.id   AF-A0AAV5VIE7-F1
#
_cell.length_a   1.000
_cell.length_b   1.000
_cell.length_c   1.000
_cell.angle_alpha   90.00
_cell.angle_beta   90.00
_cell.angle_gamma   90.00
#
_symmetry.space_group_name_H-M   'P 1'
#
loop_
_entity.id
_entity.type
_entity.pdbx_description
1 polymer ?
#
loop_
_entity_poly.entity_id
_entity_poly.type
_entity_poly.pdbx_seq_one_letter_code
_entity_poly.pdbx_strand_id
1 'polypeptide(L)'
;GGWMWRFTADTRRMIGVNRIDQFYRGVERVDAAMEVDDQVYLFSGTDVYIEIGGRMSAPLSLRQLDIRDSDKIDAAFTWHGTNFEGHPGVYLMD
;
A
#
# COMPACT_ATOMS: atom_id res chain seq x y z
N GLY A 1 0.59 11.20 9.32
CA GLY A 1 -0.82 11.62 9.24
C GLY A 1 -1.62 10.47 8.70
N GLY A 2 -2.72 10.09 9.35
CA GLY A 2 -3.43 8.84 9.09
C GLY A 2 -4.83 9.03 8.51
N TRP A 3 -5.01 9.98 7.59
CA TRP A 3 -6.31 10.26 6.97
C TRP A 3 -6.33 9.81 5.51
N MET A 4 -7.46 9.26 5.08
CA MET A 4 -7.71 8.80 3.71
C MET A 4 -9.01 9.43 3.19
N TRP A 5 -8.93 10.01 2.00
CA TRP A 5 -10.08 10.45 1.22
C TRP A 5 -10.43 9.36 0.21
N ARG A 6 -11.66 8.85 0.30
CA ARG A 6 -12.15 7.82 -0.62
C ARG A 6 -13.04 8.44 -1.67
N PHE A 7 -12.92 7.93 -2.89
CA PHE A 7 -13.70 8.36 -4.05
C PHE A 7 -14.50 7.18 -4.61
N THR A 8 -15.50 7.48 -5.43
CA THR A 8 -16.16 6.50 -6.29
C THR A 8 -15.15 5.84 -7.23
N ALA A 9 -15.45 4.64 -7.73
CA ALA A 9 -14.56 3.90 -8.63
C ALA A 9 -14.23 4.68 -9.92
N ASP A 10 -15.14 5.54 -10.39
CA ASP A 10 -14.90 6.44 -11.52
C ASP A 10 -14.11 7.71 -11.15
N THR A 11 -13.67 7.83 -9.89
CA THR A 11 -12.90 8.94 -9.29
C THR A 11 -13.58 10.30 -9.29
N ARG A 12 -14.86 10.40 -9.69
CA ARG A 12 -15.53 11.70 -9.88
C ARG A 12 -16.12 12.30 -8.61
N ARG A 13 -16.32 11.52 -7.56
CA ARG A 13 -16.98 11.98 -6.33
C ARG A 13 -16.31 11.43 -5.08
N MET A 14 -16.07 12.29 -4.10
CA MET A 14 -15.65 11.88 -2.75
C MET A 14 -16.81 11.18 -2.03
N ILE A 15 -16.57 9.99 -1.50
CA ILE A 15 -17.55 9.19 -0.74
C ILE A 15 -17.31 9.26 0.77
N GLY A 16 -16.14 9.71 1.22
CA GLY A 16 -15.90 9.98 2.62
C GLY A 16 -14.44 10.25 2.97
N VAL A 17 -14.24 10.79 4.17
CA VAL A 17 -12.93 11.02 4.79
C VAL A 17 -12.87 10.19 6.05
N ASN A 18 -11.84 9.37 6.18
CA ASN A 18 -11.76 8.40 7.26
C ASN A 18 -10.33 8.30 7.76
N ARG A 19 -10.16 7.74 8.96
CA ARG A 19 -8.84 7.38 9.45
C ARG A 19 -8.40 6.07 8.81
N ILE A 20 -7.12 5.94 8.49
CA ILE A 20 -6.52 4.71 7.95
C ILE A 20 -6.73 3.55 8.94
N ASP A 21 -6.53 3.81 10.23
CA ASP A 21 -6.69 2.84 11.33
C ASP A 21 -8.11 2.24 11.46
N GLN A 22 -9.13 2.86 10.86
CA GLN A 22 -10.51 2.33 10.82
C GLN A 22 -10.67 1.17 9.83
N PHE A 23 -9.84 1.12 8.79
CA PHE A 23 -9.85 0.07 7.76
C PHE A 23 -8.67 -0.88 7.95
N TYR A 24 -7.51 -0.33 8.28
CA TYR A 24 -6.24 -1.04 8.39
C TYR A 24 -5.73 -0.94 9.82
N ARG A 25 -6.25 -1.81 10.69
CA ARG A 25 -5.97 -1.77 12.13
C ARG A 25 -4.46 -1.90 12.39
N GLY A 26 -3.92 -0.98 13.19
CA GLY A 26 -2.50 -0.98 13.56
C GLY A 26 -1.60 -0.23 12.59
N VAL A 27 -2.15 0.32 11.49
CA VAL A 27 -1.41 1.15 10.53
C VAL A 27 -1.74 2.62 10.76
N GLU A 28 -0.79 3.38 11.31
CA GLU A 28 -1.00 4.80 11.65
C GLU A 28 -0.64 5.77 10.51
N ARG A 29 0.22 5.31 9.60
CA ARG A 29 0.74 6.04 8.45
C ARG A 29 0.93 5.07 7.30
N VAL A 30 0.75 5.54 6.08
CA VAL A 30 1.04 4.81 4.84
C VAL A 30 1.88 5.75 3.97
N ASP A 31 3.04 5.28 3.55
CA ASP A 31 3.91 5.99 2.60
C ASP A 31 3.54 5.64 1.16
N ALA A 32 3.23 4.37 0.92
CA ALA A 32 2.72 3.86 -0.35
C ALA A 32 1.76 2.68 -0.13
N ALA A 33 0.86 2.44 -1.08
CA ALA A 33 0.00 1.27 -1.07
C ALA A 33 -0.27 0.78 -2.49
N MET A 34 -0.50 -0.52 -2.63
CA MET A 34 -0.93 -1.14 -3.89
C MET A 34 -1.89 -2.29 -3.62
N GLU A 35 -2.71 -2.62 -4.62
CA GLU A 35 -3.60 -3.77 -4.60
C GLU A 35 -3.21 -4.74 -5.71
N VAL A 36 -2.99 -6.00 -5.35
CA VAL A 36 -2.66 -7.10 -6.28
C VAL A 36 -3.29 -8.40 -5.77
N ASP A 37 -3.95 -9.15 -6.65
CA ASP A 37 -4.61 -10.42 -6.35
C ASP A 37 -5.51 -10.39 -5.09
N ASP A 38 -6.38 -9.37 -4.99
CA ASP A 38 -7.28 -9.11 -3.85
C ASP A 38 -6.57 -8.89 -2.50
N GLN A 39 -5.28 -8.54 -2.52
CA GLN A 39 -4.49 -8.19 -1.35
C GLN A 39 -4.05 -6.73 -1.43
N VAL A 40 -4.19 -6.01 -0.32
CA VAL A 40 -3.70 -4.63 -0.21
C VAL A 40 -2.38 -4.62 0.57
N TYR A 41 -1.31 -4.22 -0.10
CA TYR A 41 0.00 -4.01 0.51
C TYR A 41 0.09 -2.55 0.96
N LEU A 42 0.42 -2.34 2.23
CA LEU A 42 0.55 -1.03 2.87
C LEU A 42 1.98 -0.88 3.38
N PHE A 43 2.72 0.06 2.80
CA PHE A 43 4.10 0.36 3.18
C PHE A 43 4.12 1.53 4.18
N SER A 44 4.83 1.37 5.29
CA SER A 44 4.97 2.38 6.36
C SER A 44 6.37 2.33 6.94
N GLY A 45 7.23 3.25 6.49
CA GLY A 45 8.66 3.19 6.76
C GLY A 45 9.25 1.87 6.28
N THR A 46 9.93 1.16 7.17
CA THR A 46 10.52 -0.15 6.86
C THR A 46 9.55 -1.32 6.97
N ASP A 47 8.31 -1.08 7.42
CA ASP A 47 7.30 -2.11 7.64
C ASP A 47 6.31 -2.19 6.46
N VAL A 48 5.85 -3.40 6.20
CA VAL A 48 4.86 -3.76 5.19
C VAL A 48 3.77 -4.56 5.86
N TYR A 49 2.54 -4.10 5.70
CA TYR A 49 1.35 -4.80 6.16
C TYR A 49 0.57 -5.29 4.95
N ILE A 50 0.04 -6.50 5.03
CA ILE A 50 -0.78 -7.09 3.98
C ILE A 50 -2.18 -7.28 4.54
N GLU A 51 -3.15 -6.66 3.88
CA GLU A 51 -4.57 -6.85 4.16
C GLU A 51 -5.14 -7.89 3.19
N ILE A 52 -5.77 -8.93 3.72
CA ILE A 52 -6.38 -10.02 2.96
C ILE A 52 -7.77 -10.31 3.53
N GLY A 53 -8.83 -10.00 2.77
CA GLY A 53 -10.20 -10.36 3.13
C GLY A 53 -10.69 -9.74 4.46
N GLY A 54 -10.34 -8.49 4.73
CA GLY A 54 -10.58 -7.72 5.95
C GLY A 54 -9.61 -7.99 7.10
N ARG A 55 -8.50 -8.72 6.88
CA ARG A 55 -7.56 -9.13 7.94
C ARG A 55 -6.15 -8.62 7.66
N MET A 56 -5.57 -7.96 8.66
CA MET A 56 -4.18 -7.49 8.61
C MET A 56 -3.20 -8.59 8.99
N SER A 57 -2.10 -8.69 8.26
CA SER A 57 -0.92 -9.47 8.65
C SER A 57 -0.19 -8.84 9.85
N ALA A 58 0.71 -9.59 10.47
CA ALA A 58 1.82 -8.97 11.22
C ALA A 58 2.71 -8.17 10.26
N PRO A 59 3.42 -7.12 10.74
CA PRO A 59 4.33 -6.36 9.90
C PRO A 59 5.48 -7.24 9.39
N LEU A 60 5.76 -7.15 8.10
CA LEU A 60 6.96 -7.66 7.46
C LEU A 60 7.92 -6.50 7.25
N SER A 61 9.23 -6.72 7.38
CA SER A 61 10.21 -5.71 6.99
C SER A 61 10.41 -5.68 5.46
N LEU A 62 10.79 -4.53 4.90
CA LEU A 62 11.20 -4.40 3.49
C LEU A 62 12.25 -5.45 3.09
N ARG A 63 13.18 -5.78 3.99
CA ARG A 63 14.21 -6.80 3.77
C ARG A 63 13.65 -8.21 3.57
N GLN A 64 12.53 -8.54 4.21
CA GLN A 64 11.86 -9.84 4.00
C GLN A 64 11.23 -9.93 2.61
N LEU A 65 11.04 -8.80 1.93
CA LEU A 65 10.63 -8.73 0.53
C LEU A 65 11.82 -8.52 -0.42
N ASP A 66 13.05 -8.72 0.06
CA ASP A 66 14.30 -8.48 -0.66
C ASP A 66 14.51 -7.02 -1.15
N ILE A 67 13.76 -6.07 -0.60
CA ILE A 67 13.99 -4.63 -0.82
C ILE A 67 15.03 -4.18 0.21
N ARG A 68 16.21 -3.79 -0.27
CA ARG A 68 17.37 -3.43 0.57
C ARG A 68 17.66 -1.94 0.47
N ASP A 69 18.38 -1.45 1.47
CA ASP A 69 18.97 -0.11 1.51
C ASP A 69 17.99 1.06 1.35
N SER A 70 16.71 0.83 1.67
CA SER A 70 15.69 1.87 1.76
C SER A 70 15.06 1.91 3.17
N ASP A 71 14.72 3.11 3.62
CA ASP A 71 14.00 3.36 4.87
C ASP A 71 12.49 3.52 4.68
N LYS A 72 12.02 3.62 3.43
CA LYS A 72 10.60 3.68 3.04
C LYS A 72 10.38 3.31 1.58
N ILE A 73 9.12 3.24 1.17
CA ILE A 73 8.71 3.20 -0.24
C ILE A 73 8.00 4.50 -0.59
N ASP A 74 8.38 5.17 -1.68
CA ASP A 74 7.76 6.43 -2.10
C ASP A 74 6.53 6.23 -2.98
N ALA A 75 6.51 5.17 -3.79
CA ALA A 75 5.32 4.75 -4.53
C ALA A 75 5.29 3.24 -4.76
N ALA A 76 4.08 2.69 -4.85
CA ALA A 76 3.82 1.31 -5.20
C ALA A 76 2.71 1.27 -6.25
N PHE A 77 2.79 0.35 -7.20
CA PHE A 77 1.86 0.27 -8.32
C PHE A 77 1.80 -1.14 -8.89
N THR A 78 0.70 -1.46 -9.54
CA THR A 78 0.60 -2.62 -10.43
C THR A 78 0.94 -2.17 -11.84
N TRP A 79 1.87 -2.88 -12.49
CA TRP A 79 2.31 -2.49 -13.82
C TRP A 79 1.32 -2.96 -14.88
N HIS A 80 0.94 -2.07 -15.81
CA HIS A 80 -0.07 -2.34 -16.84
C HIS A 80 0.50 -2.21 -18.27
N GLY A 81 1.76 -2.58 -18.47
CA GLY A 81 2.42 -2.48 -19.79
C GLY A 81 3.32 -3.66 -20.15
N THR A 82 3.19 -4.16 -21.40
CA THR A 82 4.06 -5.18 -22.01
C THR A 82 4.46 -6.33 -21.06
N ASN A 83 5.73 -6.75 -21.06
CA ASN A 83 6.25 -7.96 -20.40
C ASN A 83 6.11 -8.02 -18.87
N PHE A 84 5.57 -6.98 -18.24
CA PHE A 84 5.42 -6.89 -16.79
C PHE A 84 3.95 -6.65 -16.38
N GLU A 85 2.99 -6.88 -17.28
CA GLU A 85 1.57 -6.72 -16.99
C GLU A 85 1.15 -7.55 -15.76
N GLY A 86 0.47 -6.88 -14.82
CA GLY A 86 -0.02 -7.48 -13.57
C GLY A 86 1.04 -7.62 -12.47
N HIS A 87 2.32 -7.34 -12.75
CA HIS A 87 3.37 -7.45 -11.74
C HIS A 87 3.40 -6.23 -10.82
N PRO A 88 3.56 -6.41 -9.50
CA PRO A 88 3.75 -5.31 -8.57
C PRO A 88 5.13 -4.66 -8.77
N GLY A 89 5.17 -3.34 -8.66
CA GLY A 89 6.37 -2.54 -8.70
C GLY A 89 6.40 -1.52 -7.57
N VAL A 90 7.60 -1.18 -7.10
CA VAL A 90 7.84 -0.12 -6.12
C VAL A 90 8.85 0.86 -6.68
N TYR A 91 8.74 2.12 -6.27
CA TYR A 91 9.65 3.20 -6.60
C TYR A 91 10.22 3.80 -5.33
N LEU A 92 11.52 4.07 -5.38
CA LEU A 92 12.32 4.67 -4.32
C LEU A 92 12.91 5.97 -4.87
N MET A 93 12.77 7.07 -4.13
CA MET A 93 13.57 8.28 -4.36
C MET A 93 14.81 8.21 -3.48
N ASP A 94 15.97 8.40 -4.10
CA ASP A 94 17.25 8.58 -3.41
C ASP A 94 17.24 9.84 -2.50
#